data_AF-A0A520B9V5-F1
#
_entry.id   AF-A0A520B9V5-F1
#
_cell.length_a   1.000
_cell.length_b   1.000
_cell.length_c   1.000
_cell.angle_alpha   90.00
_cell.angle_beta   90.00
_cell.angle_gamma   90.00
#
_symmetry.space_group_name_H-M   'P 1'
#
loop_
_entity.id
_entity.type
_entity.pdbx_description
1 polymer ?
#
loop_
_entity_poly.entity_id
_entity_poly.type
_entity_poly.pdbx_seq_one_letter_code
_entity_poly.pdbx_strand_id
1 'polypeptide(L)'
;VEWVGGLNLWTDSFKEQNPASALRNYNQNTVGAFVQANWKANEWLNIETGMRADHVTDYGFAFLPRVSALFKINPKVTSRLGGGLGYKAPTIFTEDSERIQYKNVLPIDKQLNFLEKSYGANWDINYRTALFDDKVSFTINHLFFFTHLKNPLQLVPVTGGNYQFINVTGNLESKGTETNIKVGYEDFKLFLGYTYTDAHQHQNGTQFANPLTAKHRVNAVLMYEVEDKWKVGLEAYTFSKQLLNDGTIGKNYVITGFMVEKLWERFSIYINFENFTDTRQTRFDSIYTGSQSNPQFRDIYAPLDGFVMNGGIKFRL
;
A
#
# COMPACT_ATOMS: atom_id res chain seq x y z
N VAL A 1 31.99 -2.49 9.55
CA VAL A 1 30.90 -1.53 9.32
C VAL A 1 30.90 -1.24 7.83
N GLU A 2 29.77 -1.41 7.16
CA GLU A 2 29.57 -1.11 5.75
C GLU A 2 28.82 0.21 5.64
N TRP A 3 29.30 1.13 4.80
CA TRP A 3 28.68 2.43 4.57
C TRP A 3 28.19 2.52 3.13
N VAL A 4 26.99 3.06 2.98
CA VAL A 4 26.40 3.39 1.69
C VAL A 4 25.93 4.83 1.76
N GLY A 5 26.23 5.62 0.74
CA GLY A 5 25.75 6.99 0.63
C GLY A 5 25.45 7.34 -0.81
N GLY A 6 24.64 8.37 -1.00
CA GLY A 6 24.25 8.79 -2.34
C GLY A 6 23.55 10.14 -2.36
N LEU A 7 23.40 10.66 -3.58
CA LEU A 7 22.71 11.89 -3.89
C LEU A 7 21.55 11.57 -4.84
N ASN A 8 20.50 12.39 -4.82
CA ASN A 8 19.41 12.31 -5.79
C ASN A 8 18.93 13.69 -6.23
N LEU A 9 18.42 13.74 -7.46
CA LEU A 9 17.63 14.85 -8.00
C LEU A 9 16.36 14.24 -8.59
N TRP A 10 15.20 14.66 -8.11
CA TRP A 10 13.91 14.31 -8.67
C TRP A 10 13.23 15.59 -9.15
N THR A 11 12.80 15.60 -10.41
CA THR A 11 12.09 16.73 -11.01
C THR A 11 10.76 16.24 -11.56
N ASP A 12 9.68 16.96 -11.26
CA ASP A 12 8.34 16.72 -11.76
C ASP A 12 7.76 18.00 -12.36
N SER A 13 7.07 17.88 -13.47
CA SER A 13 6.47 19.00 -14.21
C SER A 13 5.11 18.58 -14.73
N PHE A 14 4.07 19.22 -14.20
CA PHE A 14 2.71 19.04 -14.65
C PHE A 14 2.23 20.28 -15.40
N LYS A 15 1.70 20.06 -16.61
CA LYS A 15 1.10 21.08 -17.46
C LYS A 15 -0.28 20.64 -17.89
N GLU A 16 -1.27 21.37 -17.43
CA GLU A 16 -2.67 21.16 -17.76
C GLU A 16 -3.02 21.79 -19.11
N GLN A 17 -3.76 21.05 -19.94
CA GLN A 17 -4.32 21.54 -21.19
C GLN A 17 -5.82 21.79 -21.03
N ASN A 18 -6.31 22.91 -21.54
CA ASN A 18 -7.74 23.30 -21.49
C ASN A 18 -8.33 23.27 -20.07
N PRO A 19 -7.79 24.07 -19.12
CA PRO A 19 -8.27 24.05 -17.75
C PRO A 19 -9.73 24.52 -17.69
N ALA A 20 -10.59 23.72 -17.06
CA ALA A 20 -11.98 24.08 -16.81
C ALA A 20 -12.13 25.07 -15.63
N SER A 21 -11.06 25.26 -14.84
CA SER A 21 -10.98 26.12 -13.65
C SER A 21 -9.60 26.82 -13.56
N ALA A 22 -9.16 27.22 -12.36
CA ALA A 22 -7.83 27.80 -12.15
C ALA A 22 -6.72 26.85 -12.64
N LEU A 23 -5.67 27.40 -13.25
CA LEU A 23 -4.56 26.61 -13.82
C LEU A 23 -3.78 25.88 -12.72
N ARG A 24 -3.57 24.57 -12.88
CA ARG A 24 -2.96 23.70 -11.84
C ARG A 24 -1.54 23.26 -12.15
N ASN A 25 -0.88 23.97 -13.05
CA ASN A 25 0.50 23.67 -13.42
C ASN A 25 1.41 23.76 -12.19
N TYR A 26 2.35 22.82 -12.08
CA TYR A 26 3.43 22.92 -11.11
C TYR A 26 4.72 22.37 -11.68
N ASN A 27 5.82 22.83 -11.09
CA ASN A 27 7.12 22.20 -11.20
C ASN A 27 7.60 21.94 -9.77
N GLN A 28 8.04 20.72 -9.49
CA GLN A 28 8.56 20.33 -8.18
C GLN A 28 9.92 19.68 -8.36
N ASN A 29 10.94 20.26 -7.73
CA ASN A 29 12.28 19.70 -7.73
C ASN A 29 12.66 19.35 -6.29
N THR A 30 13.21 18.14 -6.11
CA THR A 30 13.70 17.63 -4.84
C THR A 30 15.15 17.21 -5.00
N VAL A 31 16.04 17.86 -4.25
CA VAL A 31 17.46 17.50 -4.17
C VAL A 31 17.70 16.82 -2.83
N GLY A 32 18.31 15.64 -2.84
CA GLY A 32 18.50 14.84 -1.64
C GLY A 32 19.89 14.26 -1.51
N ALA A 33 20.27 13.99 -0.27
CA ALA A 33 21.46 13.25 0.09
C ALA A 33 21.14 12.27 1.21
N PHE A 34 21.80 11.11 1.22
CA PHE A 34 21.66 10.14 2.30
C PHE A 34 22.99 9.46 2.63
N VAL A 35 23.06 8.98 3.87
CA VAL A 35 24.10 8.09 4.35
C VAL A 35 23.46 7.01 5.22
N GLN A 36 23.96 5.78 5.08
CA GLN A 36 23.52 4.62 5.83
C GLN A 36 24.75 3.82 6.27
N ALA A 37 24.71 3.31 7.50
CA ALA A 37 25.68 2.39 8.07
C ALA A 37 24.99 1.08 8.46
N ASN A 38 25.53 -0.02 7.95
CA ASN A 38 25.20 -1.36 8.38
C ASN A 38 26.38 -1.92 9.18
N TRP A 39 26.14 -2.36 10.40
CA TRP A 39 27.19 -3.06 11.13
C TRP A 39 26.67 -4.22 11.96
N LYS A 40 27.45 -5.30 11.90
CA LYS A 40 27.31 -6.45 12.77
C LYS A 40 27.86 -6.07 14.16
N ALA A 41 26.98 -5.59 15.04
CA ALA A 41 27.35 -5.21 16.40
C ALA A 41 27.75 -6.43 17.24
N ASN A 42 27.11 -7.57 16.96
CA ASN A 42 27.42 -8.87 17.55
C ASN A 42 26.97 -10.00 16.58
N GLU A 43 27.32 -11.26 16.84
CA GLU A 43 26.84 -12.41 16.07
C GLU A 43 25.30 -12.48 16.02
N TRP A 44 24.65 -12.15 17.14
CA TRP A 44 23.20 -12.13 17.29
C TRP A 44 22.53 -10.78 16.93
N LEU A 45 23.30 -9.74 16.61
CA LEU A 45 22.78 -8.37 16.43
C LEU A 45 23.41 -7.65 15.23
N ASN A 46 22.57 -7.29 14.26
CA ASN A 46 22.94 -6.38 13.17
C ASN A 46 22.17 -5.08 13.34
N ILE A 47 22.85 -3.95 13.26
CA ILE A 47 22.27 -2.62 13.38
C ILE A 47 22.42 -1.90 12.03
N GLU A 48 21.33 -1.29 11.57
CA GLU A 48 21.28 -0.38 10.44
C GLU A 48 20.86 0.99 10.97
N THR A 49 21.64 2.02 10.66
CA THR A 49 21.27 3.41 10.92
C THR A 49 21.42 4.20 9.64
N GLY A 50 20.50 5.11 9.39
CA GLY A 50 20.51 5.94 8.20
C GLY A 50 19.97 7.31 8.47
N MET A 51 20.40 8.26 7.65
CA MET A 51 19.94 9.63 7.67
C MET A 51 19.84 10.13 6.24
N ARG A 52 18.70 10.72 5.91
CA ARG A 52 18.45 11.38 4.63
C ARG A 52 18.00 12.82 4.86
N ALA A 53 18.47 13.73 4.01
CA ALA A 53 18.01 15.10 3.98
C ALA A 53 17.59 15.45 2.55
N ASP A 54 16.37 15.93 2.40
CA ASP A 54 15.81 16.37 1.12
C ASP A 54 15.44 17.84 1.18
N HIS A 55 15.85 18.63 0.19
CA HIS A 55 15.35 19.97 -0.07
C HIS A 55 14.27 19.89 -1.15
N VAL A 56 13.03 20.13 -0.77
CA VAL A 56 11.88 20.19 -1.67
C VAL A 56 11.62 21.65 -2.01
N THR A 57 11.68 21.98 -3.30
CA THR A 57 11.41 23.34 -3.78
C THR A 57 10.03 23.80 -3.28
N ASP A 58 9.95 25.04 -2.83
CA ASP A 58 8.77 25.68 -2.20
C ASP A 58 8.38 25.17 -0.80
N TYR A 59 8.85 24.00 -0.35
CA TYR A 59 8.43 23.39 0.91
C TYR A 59 9.56 23.16 1.93
N GLY A 60 10.81 23.42 1.55
CA GLY A 60 11.97 23.44 2.44
C GLY A 60 12.58 22.06 2.69
N PHE A 61 13.22 21.89 3.86
CA PHE A 61 13.98 20.69 4.19
C PHE A 61 13.16 19.63 4.94
N ALA A 62 13.30 18.38 4.52
CA ALA A 62 12.86 17.19 5.24
C ALA A 62 14.08 16.41 5.76
N PHE A 63 14.10 16.12 7.05
CA PHE A 63 15.16 15.37 7.71
C PHE A 63 14.63 14.02 8.20
N LEU A 64 15.28 12.94 7.77
CA LEU A 64 14.72 11.59 7.78
C LEU A 64 15.72 10.59 8.37
N PRO A 65 15.87 10.55 9.71
CA PRO A 65 16.61 9.50 10.38
C PRO A 65 15.81 8.19 10.36
N ARG A 66 16.54 7.08 10.30
CA ARG A 66 16.01 5.71 10.39
C ARG A 66 16.97 4.86 11.20
N VAL A 67 16.41 3.96 12.00
CA VAL A 67 17.15 2.93 12.72
C VAL A 67 16.46 1.58 12.57
N SER A 68 17.23 0.51 12.45
CA SER A 68 16.74 -0.86 12.50
C SER A 68 17.74 -1.77 13.21
N ALA A 69 17.22 -2.69 14.02
CA ALA A 69 17.98 -3.73 14.71
C ALA A 69 17.42 -5.09 14.32
N LEU A 70 18.28 -5.94 13.76
CA LEU A 70 18.00 -7.34 13.44
C LEU A 70 18.65 -8.26 14.48
N PHE A 71 17.80 -8.95 15.23
CA PHE A 71 18.14 -9.95 16.23
C PHE A 71 18.13 -11.34 15.58
N LYS A 72 19.26 -12.05 15.63
CA LYS A 72 19.38 -13.47 15.29
C LYS A 72 19.36 -14.26 16.58
N ILE A 73 18.15 -14.52 17.10
CA ILE A 73 17.94 -15.16 18.41
C ILE A 73 18.48 -16.59 18.39
N ASN A 74 18.18 -17.34 17.32
CA ASN A 74 18.76 -18.66 17.05
C ASN A 74 18.64 -18.96 15.52
N PRO A 75 19.12 -20.11 15.01
CA PRO A 75 19.05 -20.41 13.57
C PRO A 75 17.64 -20.45 12.96
N LYS A 76 16.60 -20.62 13.79
CA LYS A 76 15.19 -20.69 13.38
C LYS A 76 14.42 -19.39 13.60
N VAL A 77 14.85 -18.56 14.56
CA VAL A 77 14.13 -17.35 15.00
C VAL A 77 14.97 -16.11 14.73
N THR A 78 14.40 -15.19 13.93
CA THR A 78 14.90 -13.82 13.79
C THR A 78 13.83 -12.83 14.21
N SER A 79 14.22 -11.66 14.69
CA SER A 79 13.30 -10.56 14.93
C SER A 79 13.93 -9.26 14.47
N ARG A 80 13.13 -8.34 13.93
CA ARG A 80 13.61 -7.03 13.51
C ARG A 80 12.72 -5.95 14.10
N LEU A 81 13.34 -4.97 14.72
CA LEU A 81 12.70 -3.75 15.21
C LEU A 81 13.24 -2.59 14.38
N GLY A 82 12.38 -1.69 13.92
CA GLY A 82 12.79 -0.55 13.14
C GLY A 82 11.85 0.64 13.29
N GLY A 83 12.35 1.81 12.93
CA GLY A 83 11.56 3.03 12.92
C GLY A 83 12.27 4.14 12.17
N GLY A 84 11.50 5.13 11.75
CA GLY A 84 12.03 6.27 11.02
C GLY A 84 10.98 7.33 10.73
N LEU A 85 11.44 8.43 10.16
CA LEU A 85 10.59 9.54 9.72
C LEU A 85 10.31 9.45 8.23
N GLY A 86 9.17 10.01 7.81
CA GLY A 86 8.75 10.16 6.43
C GLY A 86 8.20 11.55 6.17
N TYR A 87 8.08 11.91 4.90
CA TYR A 87 7.35 13.10 4.48
C TYR A 87 6.65 12.87 3.15
N LYS A 88 5.66 13.71 2.85
CA LYS A 88 5.02 13.78 1.54
C LYS A 88 4.81 15.25 1.17
N ALA A 89 5.14 15.59 -0.07
CA ALA A 89 4.85 16.93 -0.58
C ALA A 89 3.37 17.03 -1.00
N PRO A 90 2.73 18.20 -0.83
CA PRO A 90 1.34 18.39 -1.24
C PRO A 90 1.15 18.17 -2.74
N THR A 91 0.04 17.54 -3.13
CA THR A 91 -0.29 17.28 -4.53
C THR A 91 -1.80 17.24 -4.73
N ILE A 92 -2.26 17.64 -5.92
CA ILE A 92 -3.66 17.47 -6.32
C ILE A 92 -3.97 16.05 -6.78
N PHE A 93 -2.98 15.16 -6.89
CA PHE A 93 -3.18 13.79 -7.36
C PHE A 93 -3.42 12.86 -6.18
N THR A 94 -4.63 12.93 -5.64
CA THR A 94 -5.10 12.05 -4.56
C THR A 94 -6.41 11.36 -4.96
N GLU A 95 -6.73 10.28 -4.26
CA GLU A 95 -8.01 9.55 -4.44
C GLU A 95 -9.22 10.49 -4.26
N ASP A 96 -9.15 11.45 -3.33
CA ASP A 96 -10.24 12.40 -3.07
C ASP A 96 -10.54 13.31 -4.27
N SER A 97 -9.50 13.83 -4.91
CA SER A 97 -9.63 14.65 -6.12
C SER A 97 -10.01 13.82 -7.35
N GLU A 98 -9.50 12.59 -7.46
CA GLU A 98 -9.83 11.68 -8.55
C GLU A 98 -11.31 11.28 -8.51
N ARG A 99 -11.86 11.03 -7.31
CA ARG A 99 -13.29 10.73 -7.09
C ARG A 99 -14.22 11.78 -7.69
N ILE A 100 -13.81 13.05 -7.66
CA ILE A 100 -14.57 14.16 -8.27
C ILE A 100 -14.05 14.54 -9.67
N GLN A 101 -13.25 13.69 -10.30
CA GLN A 101 -12.67 13.89 -11.63
C GLN A 101 -11.89 15.21 -11.74
N TYR A 102 -11.28 15.63 -10.62
CA TYR A 102 -10.58 16.90 -10.49
C TYR A 102 -11.46 18.14 -10.78
N LYS A 103 -12.79 18.01 -10.80
CA LYS A 103 -13.70 19.12 -11.07
C LYS A 103 -13.67 20.13 -9.94
N ASN A 104 -13.52 21.41 -10.29
CA ASN A 104 -13.46 22.54 -9.37
C ASN A 104 -12.39 22.43 -8.27
N VAL A 105 -11.38 21.56 -8.44
CA VAL A 105 -10.23 21.47 -7.53
C VAL A 105 -9.27 22.62 -7.85
N LEU A 106 -8.97 23.43 -6.84
CA LEU A 106 -7.99 24.52 -6.92
C LEU A 106 -6.55 23.98 -6.93
N PRO A 107 -5.59 24.73 -7.49
CA PRO A 107 -4.18 24.38 -7.39
C PRO A 107 -3.71 24.27 -5.93
N ILE A 108 -2.65 23.49 -5.71
CA ILE A 108 -1.92 23.52 -4.44
C ILE A 108 -1.36 24.93 -4.22
N ASP A 109 -1.62 25.47 -3.04
CA ASP A 109 -1.12 26.78 -2.64
C ASP A 109 0.17 26.62 -1.84
N LYS A 110 1.29 27.01 -2.45
CA LYS A 110 2.62 26.91 -1.86
C LYS A 110 2.81 27.78 -0.61
N GLN A 111 1.97 28.79 -0.40
CA GLN A 111 2.01 29.67 0.77
C GLN A 111 1.21 29.10 1.95
N LEU A 112 0.19 28.28 1.66
CA LEU A 112 -0.68 27.68 2.67
C LEU A 112 -0.32 26.24 3.01
N ASN A 113 0.12 25.48 2.00
CA ASN A 113 0.42 24.05 2.15
C ASN A 113 1.88 23.81 2.53
N PHE A 114 2.11 22.75 3.29
CA PHE A 114 3.44 22.35 3.74
C PHE A 114 3.60 20.82 3.69
N LEU A 115 4.84 20.34 3.82
CA LEU A 115 5.14 18.91 3.83
C LEU A 115 4.34 18.19 4.94
N GLU A 116 3.59 17.18 4.57
CA GLU A 116 3.07 16.22 5.53
C GLU A 116 4.25 15.46 6.12
N LYS A 117 4.27 15.24 7.44
CA LYS A 117 5.36 14.54 8.13
C LYS A 117 4.82 13.35 8.87
N SER A 118 5.54 12.23 8.81
CA SER A 118 5.19 11.03 9.55
C SER A 118 6.36 10.49 10.34
N TYR A 119 6.02 9.72 11.37
CA TYR A 119 6.94 8.80 12.01
C TYR A 119 6.28 7.44 12.13
N GLY A 120 7.08 6.40 12.05
CA GLY A 120 6.57 5.03 12.15
C GLY A 120 7.57 4.10 12.81
N ALA A 121 7.03 3.00 13.32
CA ALA A 121 7.78 1.91 13.89
C ALA A 121 7.20 0.58 13.38
N ASN A 122 8.08 -0.40 13.22
CA ASN A 122 7.72 -1.78 12.93
C ASN A 122 8.52 -2.74 13.80
N TRP A 123 7.88 -3.85 14.13
CA TRP A 123 8.53 -4.94 14.83
C TRP A 123 8.02 -6.26 14.27
N ASP A 124 8.92 -7.09 13.76
CA ASP A 124 8.57 -8.41 13.27
C ASP A 124 9.34 -9.53 13.97
N ILE A 125 8.69 -10.69 14.02
CA ILE A 125 9.25 -11.95 14.47
C ILE A 125 9.07 -12.95 13.34
N ASN A 126 10.16 -13.57 12.90
CA ASN A 126 10.17 -14.60 11.87
C ASN A 126 10.67 -15.92 12.46
N TYR A 127 9.90 -16.98 12.24
CA TYR A 127 10.27 -18.35 12.59
C TYR A 127 10.27 -19.23 11.35
N ARG A 128 11.33 -20.02 11.19
CA ARG A 128 11.46 -21.01 10.12
C ARG A 128 11.84 -22.36 10.70
N THR A 129 11.14 -23.41 10.27
CA THR A 129 11.52 -24.79 10.55
C THR A 129 11.15 -25.69 9.39
N ALA A 130 11.65 -26.92 9.43
CA ALA A 130 11.09 -28.02 8.68
C ALA A 130 10.45 -29.02 9.65
N LEU A 131 9.42 -29.72 9.20
CA LEU A 131 8.60 -30.67 9.96
C LEU A 131 8.52 -32.01 9.21
N PHE A 132 8.17 -33.09 9.92
CA PHE A 132 7.99 -34.44 9.36
C PHE A 132 9.21 -34.92 8.56
N ASP A 133 10.38 -34.98 9.22
CA ASP A 133 11.64 -35.39 8.60
C ASP A 133 11.98 -34.56 7.34
N ASP A 134 11.89 -33.24 7.50
CA ASP A 134 12.16 -32.23 6.48
C ASP A 134 11.22 -32.22 5.25
N LYS A 135 10.15 -33.01 5.27
CA LYS A 135 9.16 -33.07 4.17
C LYS A 135 8.30 -31.82 4.05
N VAL A 136 8.07 -31.12 5.16
CA VAL A 136 7.26 -29.90 5.18
C VAL A 136 8.12 -28.72 5.59
N SER A 137 8.30 -27.76 4.70
CA SER A 137 8.89 -26.47 5.03
C SER A 137 7.82 -25.55 5.63
N PHE A 138 8.15 -24.90 6.74
CA PHE A 138 7.24 -23.99 7.44
C PHE A 138 7.96 -22.68 7.76
N THR A 139 7.36 -21.56 7.40
CA THR A 139 7.80 -20.22 7.81
C THR A 139 6.59 -19.42 8.27
N ILE A 140 6.74 -18.70 9.38
CA ILE A 140 5.77 -17.72 9.85
C ILE A 140 6.50 -16.42 10.17
N ASN A 141 5.94 -15.32 9.70
CA ASN A 141 6.33 -13.96 10.07
C ASN A 141 5.12 -13.27 10.71
N HIS A 142 5.33 -12.63 11.85
CA HIS A 142 4.33 -11.79 12.50
C HIS A 142 4.91 -10.40 12.71
N LEU A 143 4.28 -9.41 12.09
CA LEU A 143 4.66 -8.00 12.06
C LEU A 143 3.66 -7.17 12.88
N PHE A 144 4.17 -6.25 13.67
CA PHE A 144 3.44 -5.14 14.27
C PHE A 144 3.88 -3.85 13.58
N PHE A 145 2.94 -2.97 13.25
CA PHE A 145 3.25 -1.67 12.66
C PHE A 145 2.48 -0.55 13.34
N PHE A 146 3.11 0.63 13.34
CA PHE A 146 2.53 1.89 13.78
C PHE A 146 3.03 3.02 12.87
N THR A 147 2.13 3.91 12.48
CA THR A 147 2.44 5.14 11.74
C THR A 147 1.58 6.26 12.29
N HIS A 148 2.20 7.41 12.54
CA HIS A 148 1.52 8.65 12.89
C HIS A 148 1.87 9.71 11.84
N LEU A 149 0.85 10.20 11.14
CA LEU A 149 0.94 11.24 10.13
C LEU A 149 0.41 12.55 10.73
N LYS A 150 1.25 13.57 10.75
CA LYS A 150 0.90 14.88 11.30
C LYS A 150 0.42 15.80 10.18
N ASN A 151 -0.68 16.51 10.45
CA ASN A 151 -1.28 17.51 9.57
C ASN A 151 -1.59 16.99 8.15
N PRO A 152 -2.44 15.94 8.04
CA PRO A 152 -2.76 15.35 6.76
C PRO A 152 -3.38 16.37 5.80
N LEU A 153 -3.04 16.24 4.51
CA LEU A 153 -3.60 17.03 3.43
C LEU A 153 -4.99 16.51 3.08
N GLN A 154 -6.01 17.35 3.19
CA GLN A 154 -7.39 16.97 2.90
C GLN A 154 -8.04 17.93 1.92
N LEU A 155 -8.89 17.38 1.05
CA LEU A 155 -9.69 18.16 0.11
C LEU A 155 -10.96 18.66 0.80
N VAL A 156 -11.09 19.98 0.94
CA VAL A 156 -12.25 20.60 1.60
C VAL A 156 -13.03 21.48 0.63
N PRO A 157 -14.37 21.53 0.73
CA PRO A 157 -15.16 22.50 -0.03
C PRO A 157 -14.86 23.92 0.44
N VAL A 158 -14.76 24.85 -0.50
CA VAL A 158 -14.57 26.29 -0.26
C VAL A 158 -15.65 27.09 -0.98
N THR A 159 -15.71 28.40 -0.72
CA THR A 159 -16.72 29.29 -1.31
C THR A 159 -16.72 29.21 -2.85
N GLY A 160 -17.91 29.29 -3.45
CA GLY A 160 -18.07 29.27 -4.91
C GLY A 160 -18.13 27.87 -5.54
N GLY A 161 -18.33 26.81 -4.74
CA GLY A 161 -18.45 25.43 -5.25
C GLY A 161 -17.11 24.81 -5.69
N ASN A 162 -16.00 25.39 -5.23
CA ASN A 162 -14.66 24.89 -5.43
C ASN A 162 -14.22 23.98 -4.28
N TYR A 163 -13.14 23.24 -4.51
CA TYR A 163 -12.48 22.41 -3.51
C TYR A 163 -11.01 22.82 -3.41
N GLN A 164 -10.46 22.84 -2.20
CA GLN A 164 -9.06 23.18 -1.95
C GLN A 164 -8.41 22.14 -1.04
N PHE A 165 -7.15 21.81 -1.32
CA PHE A 165 -6.35 21.01 -0.41
C PHE A 165 -5.80 21.88 0.72
N ILE A 166 -6.07 21.49 1.96
CA ILE A 166 -5.53 22.13 3.16
C ILE A 166 -4.84 21.10 4.04
N ASN A 167 -3.75 21.51 4.71
CA ASN A 167 -3.16 20.70 5.77
C ASN A 167 -4.00 20.88 7.04
N VAL A 168 -4.78 19.87 7.40
CA VAL A 168 -5.72 19.97 8.51
C VAL A 168 -4.97 19.91 9.85
N THR A 169 -5.41 20.70 10.83
CA THR A 169 -4.90 20.58 12.20
C THR A 169 -5.39 19.27 12.81
N GLY A 170 -4.49 18.30 12.91
CA GLY A 170 -4.82 16.96 13.36
C GLY A 170 -3.72 15.96 13.03
N ASN A 171 -4.05 14.68 13.21
CA ASN A 171 -3.20 13.58 12.80
C ASN A 171 -4.01 12.40 12.27
N LEU A 172 -3.35 11.52 11.52
CA LEU A 172 -3.86 10.22 11.14
C LEU A 172 -2.94 9.17 11.75
N GLU A 173 -3.50 8.26 12.52
CA GLU A 173 -2.78 7.13 13.11
C GLU A 173 -3.21 5.85 12.43
N SER A 174 -2.25 5.02 12.05
CA SER A 174 -2.50 3.68 11.52
C SER A 174 -1.63 2.68 12.25
N LYS A 175 -2.26 1.67 12.85
CA LYS A 175 -1.58 0.62 13.59
C LYS A 175 -2.22 -0.72 13.33
N GLY A 176 -1.45 -1.78 13.50
CA GLY A 176 -1.97 -3.09 13.18
C GLY A 176 -0.95 -4.20 13.25
N THR A 177 -1.38 -5.35 12.76
CA THR A 177 -0.55 -6.55 12.68
C THR A 177 -0.70 -7.23 11.34
N GLU A 178 0.34 -7.93 10.92
CA GLU A 178 0.32 -8.78 9.74
C GLU A 178 0.96 -10.14 10.07
N THR A 179 0.25 -11.22 9.76
CA THR A 179 0.77 -12.58 9.88
C THR A 179 0.88 -13.19 8.50
N ASN A 180 2.08 -13.60 8.11
CA ASN A 180 2.36 -14.31 6.87
C ASN A 180 2.87 -15.71 7.18
N ILE A 181 2.21 -16.74 6.66
CA ILE A 181 2.56 -18.14 6.80
C ILE A 181 2.87 -18.69 5.41
N LYS A 182 3.97 -19.43 5.30
CA LYS A 182 4.34 -20.21 4.12
C LYS A 182 4.51 -21.66 4.53
N VAL A 183 3.77 -22.55 3.88
CA VAL A 183 3.90 -24.00 4.02
C VAL A 183 4.28 -24.57 2.67
N GLY A 184 5.34 -25.37 2.60
CA GLY A 184 5.72 -26.09 1.39
C GLY A 184 5.74 -27.58 1.66
N TYR A 185 5.14 -28.38 0.77
CA TYR A 185 5.13 -29.84 0.81
C TYR A 185 5.21 -30.36 -0.62
N GLU A 186 6.28 -31.08 -0.95
CA GLU A 186 6.55 -31.53 -2.33
C GLU A 186 6.42 -30.35 -3.32
N ASP A 187 5.61 -30.50 -4.37
CA ASP A 187 5.35 -29.48 -5.39
C ASP A 187 4.32 -28.41 -4.94
N PHE A 188 3.74 -28.55 -3.74
CA PHE A 188 2.74 -27.62 -3.22
C PHE A 188 3.37 -26.54 -2.34
N LYS A 189 2.91 -25.30 -2.53
CA LYS A 189 3.24 -24.14 -1.70
C LYS A 189 1.95 -23.43 -1.33
N LEU A 190 1.64 -23.36 -0.03
CA LEU A 190 0.53 -22.59 0.51
C LEU A 190 1.06 -21.32 1.17
N PHE A 191 0.53 -20.18 0.75
CA PHE A 191 0.76 -18.87 1.36
C PHE A 191 -0.53 -18.40 2.00
N LEU A 192 -0.47 -18.05 3.28
CA LEU A 192 -1.58 -17.47 4.03
C LEU A 192 -1.12 -16.13 4.61
N GLY A 193 -1.87 -15.08 4.37
CA GLY A 193 -1.66 -13.75 4.92
C GLY A 193 -2.89 -13.30 5.68
N TYR A 194 -2.70 -12.66 6.83
CA TYR A 194 -3.76 -11.96 7.55
C TYR A 194 -3.25 -10.59 7.98
N THR A 195 -3.98 -9.54 7.63
CA THR A 195 -3.67 -8.17 8.04
C THR A 195 -4.83 -7.63 8.88
N TYR A 196 -4.52 -7.12 10.07
CA TYR A 196 -5.40 -6.30 10.88
C TYR A 196 -4.93 -4.84 10.84
N THR A 197 -5.80 -3.92 10.45
CA THR A 197 -5.50 -2.49 10.39
C THR A 197 -6.53 -1.68 11.16
N ASP A 198 -6.06 -0.90 12.13
CA ASP A 198 -6.85 0.07 12.87
C ASP A 198 -6.32 1.47 12.57
N ALA A 199 -7.04 2.21 11.73
CA ALA A 199 -6.68 3.54 11.30
C ALA A 199 -7.72 4.57 11.75
N HIS A 200 -7.25 5.67 12.33
CA HIS A 200 -8.08 6.74 12.89
C HIS A 200 -7.53 8.11 12.52
N GLN A 201 -8.44 9.04 12.31
CA GLN A 201 -8.15 10.46 12.17
C GLN A 201 -8.51 11.17 13.48
N HIS A 202 -7.64 12.07 13.94
CA HIS A 202 -7.87 12.94 15.08
C HIS A 202 -7.90 14.39 14.59
N GLN A 203 -9.06 15.04 14.71
CA GLN A 203 -9.26 16.43 14.30
C GLN A 203 -10.16 17.14 15.31
N ASN A 204 -9.85 18.40 15.63
CA ASN A 204 -10.67 19.22 16.54
C ASN A 204 -11.05 18.54 17.86
N GLY A 205 -10.14 17.73 18.43
CA GLY A 205 -10.37 17.00 19.68
C GLY A 205 -11.27 15.76 19.57
N THR A 206 -11.70 15.39 18.36
CA THR A 206 -12.53 14.22 18.09
C THR A 206 -11.74 13.16 17.33
N GLN A 207 -11.95 11.89 17.66
CA GLN A 207 -11.40 10.74 16.97
C GLN A 207 -12.48 10.07 16.12
N PHE A 208 -12.17 9.76 14.87
CA PHE A 208 -13.05 8.97 13.99
C PHE A 208 -12.23 7.97 13.16
N ALA A 209 -12.86 6.85 12.80
CA ALA A 209 -12.22 5.82 12.00
C ALA A 209 -11.90 6.35 10.60
N ASN A 210 -10.75 5.98 10.05
CA ASN A 210 -10.38 6.32 8.69
C ASN A 210 -11.29 5.57 7.69
N PRO A 211 -11.99 6.26 6.78
CA PRO A 211 -12.78 5.61 5.75
C PRO A 211 -11.93 4.73 4.82
N LEU A 212 -12.60 3.87 4.04
CA LEU A 212 -12.02 3.01 3.01
C LEU A 212 -10.85 2.13 3.49
N THR A 213 -10.85 1.81 4.79
CA THR A 213 -9.85 0.97 5.43
C THR A 213 -10.49 -0.30 5.99
N ALA A 214 -10.43 -1.39 5.23
CA ALA A 214 -10.87 -2.71 5.69
C ALA A 214 -10.01 -3.16 6.86
N LYS A 215 -10.65 -3.35 8.02
CA LYS A 215 -9.95 -3.74 9.26
C LYS A 215 -9.31 -5.11 9.18
N HIS A 216 -9.92 -6.05 8.47
CA HIS A 216 -9.41 -7.40 8.31
C HIS A 216 -9.26 -7.74 6.83
N ARG A 217 -8.08 -8.23 6.48
CA ARG A 217 -7.79 -8.79 5.15
C ARG A 217 -7.19 -10.18 5.32
N VAL A 218 -7.64 -11.14 4.52
CA VAL A 218 -7.07 -12.49 4.46
C VAL A 218 -6.68 -12.79 3.02
N ASN A 219 -5.44 -13.22 2.82
CA ASN A 219 -4.90 -13.63 1.53
C ASN A 219 -4.57 -15.12 1.61
N ALA A 220 -5.03 -15.92 0.67
CA ALA A 220 -4.68 -17.33 0.58
C ALA A 220 -4.28 -17.65 -0.85
N VAL A 221 -3.08 -18.19 -1.06
CA VAL A 221 -2.58 -18.61 -2.37
C VAL A 221 -2.06 -20.03 -2.26
N LEU A 222 -2.67 -20.96 -2.97
CA LEU A 222 -2.20 -22.33 -3.13
C LEU A 222 -1.56 -22.45 -4.52
N MET A 223 -0.29 -22.81 -4.54
CA MET A 223 0.46 -23.08 -5.76
C MET A 223 0.82 -24.56 -5.82
N TYR A 224 0.64 -25.17 -6.98
CA TYR A 224 1.24 -26.43 -7.38
C TYR A 224 2.22 -26.15 -8.51
N GLU A 225 3.50 -26.42 -8.29
CA GLU A 225 4.56 -26.10 -9.23
C GLU A 225 5.48 -27.31 -9.39
N VAL A 226 5.42 -27.92 -10.58
CA VAL A 226 6.38 -28.93 -11.01
C VAL A 226 7.34 -28.26 -11.98
N GLU A 227 8.61 -28.26 -11.61
CA GLU A 227 9.67 -27.62 -12.38
C GLU A 227 9.61 -28.02 -13.86
N ASP A 228 9.63 -27.00 -14.73
CA ASP A 228 9.52 -27.10 -16.19
C ASP A 228 8.34 -27.92 -16.74
N LYS A 229 7.29 -28.15 -15.95
CA LYS A 229 6.11 -28.91 -16.40
C LYS A 229 4.80 -28.20 -16.17
N TRP A 230 4.54 -27.74 -14.96
CA TRP A 230 3.23 -27.21 -14.59
C TRP A 230 3.35 -26.11 -13.53
N LYS A 231 2.52 -25.08 -13.68
CA LYS A 231 2.22 -24.12 -12.62
C LYS A 231 0.72 -23.99 -12.54
N VAL A 232 0.15 -24.26 -11.38
CA VAL A 232 -1.27 -24.09 -11.10
C VAL A 232 -1.37 -23.24 -9.84
N GLY A 233 -2.13 -22.15 -9.91
CA GLY A 233 -2.35 -21.25 -8.80
C GLY A 233 -3.84 -21.09 -8.52
N LEU A 234 -4.22 -21.14 -7.25
CA LEU A 234 -5.54 -20.77 -6.75
C LEU A 234 -5.35 -19.69 -5.69
N GLU A 235 -6.03 -18.57 -5.83
CA GLU A 235 -5.94 -17.43 -4.92
C GLU A 235 -7.31 -16.98 -4.43
N ALA A 236 -7.35 -16.51 -3.18
CA ALA A 236 -8.51 -15.91 -2.57
C ALA A 236 -8.09 -14.74 -1.66
N TYR A 237 -8.73 -13.58 -1.87
CA TYR A 237 -8.52 -12.35 -1.12
C TYR A 237 -9.83 -11.93 -0.47
N THR A 238 -9.91 -12.01 0.86
CA THR A 238 -11.10 -11.65 1.63
C THR A 238 -10.90 -10.30 2.29
N PHE A 239 -11.91 -9.44 2.18
CA PHE A 239 -11.93 -8.11 2.76
C PHE A 239 -13.14 -7.98 3.69
N SER A 240 -12.91 -7.50 4.92
CA SER A 240 -14.00 -7.20 5.84
C SER A 240 -14.77 -5.95 5.42
N LYS A 241 -15.89 -5.73 6.09
CA LYS A 241 -16.60 -4.44 6.06
C LYS A 241 -15.65 -3.28 6.40
N GLN A 242 -15.93 -2.11 5.83
CA GLN A 242 -15.19 -0.87 6.07
C GLN A 242 -16.12 0.34 6.09
N LEU A 243 -15.75 1.37 6.85
CA LEU A 243 -16.44 2.67 6.85
C LEU A 243 -16.25 3.37 5.51
N LEU A 244 -17.29 3.99 4.96
CA LEU A 244 -17.24 4.82 3.76
C LEU A 244 -17.27 6.31 4.13
N ASN A 245 -16.89 7.20 3.19
CA ASN A 245 -16.84 8.64 3.41
C ASN A 245 -18.22 9.27 3.71
N ASP A 246 -19.30 8.62 3.26
CA ASP A 246 -20.68 9.03 3.56
C ASP A 246 -21.19 8.53 4.93
N GLY A 247 -20.34 7.85 5.71
CA GLY A 247 -20.66 7.29 7.02
C GLY A 247 -21.33 5.92 6.98
N THR A 248 -21.63 5.38 5.80
CA THR A 248 -22.19 4.03 5.66
C THR A 248 -21.11 2.95 5.77
N ILE A 249 -21.53 1.69 5.85
CA ILE A 249 -20.62 0.54 5.99
C ILE A 249 -20.67 -0.30 4.72
N GLY A 250 -19.53 -0.44 4.05
CA GLY A 250 -19.36 -1.33 2.90
C GLY A 250 -19.51 -2.80 3.28
N LYS A 251 -19.86 -3.65 2.31
CA LYS A 251 -19.99 -5.09 2.49
C LYS A 251 -18.62 -5.77 2.51
N ASN A 252 -18.55 -6.91 3.20
CA ASN A 252 -17.42 -7.82 3.05
C ASN A 252 -17.49 -8.50 1.67
N TYR A 253 -16.34 -8.83 1.10
CA TYR A 253 -16.28 -9.46 -0.21
C TYR A 253 -15.03 -10.35 -0.34
N VAL A 254 -15.05 -11.23 -1.34
CA VAL A 254 -13.95 -12.14 -1.66
C VAL A 254 -13.65 -12.05 -3.14
N ILE A 255 -12.39 -11.81 -3.49
CA ILE A 255 -11.89 -11.90 -4.86
C ILE A 255 -11.16 -13.23 -5.00
N THR A 256 -11.46 -13.97 -6.06
CA THR A 256 -10.85 -15.28 -6.32
C THR A 256 -10.13 -15.27 -7.66
N GLY A 257 -9.01 -15.97 -7.75
CA GLY A 257 -8.24 -16.09 -8.98
C GLY A 257 -7.77 -17.52 -9.19
N PHE A 258 -7.62 -17.92 -10.45
CA PHE A 258 -7.14 -19.25 -10.82
C PHE A 258 -6.29 -19.15 -12.07
N MET A 259 -5.13 -19.80 -12.05
CA MET A 259 -4.20 -19.78 -13.17
C MET A 259 -3.65 -21.18 -13.43
N VAL A 260 -3.51 -21.54 -14.70
CA VAL A 260 -2.82 -22.75 -15.14
C VAL A 260 -1.85 -22.38 -16.24
N GLU A 261 -0.60 -22.78 -16.09
CA GLU A 261 0.44 -22.70 -17.10
C GLU A 261 1.07 -24.07 -17.30
N LYS A 262 1.03 -24.56 -18.54
CA LYS A 262 1.76 -25.74 -18.99
C LYS A 262 3.07 -25.30 -19.59
N LEU A 263 4.17 -25.87 -19.11
CA LEU A 263 5.52 -25.55 -19.57
C LEU A 263 6.05 -26.70 -20.45
N TRP A 264 6.76 -26.30 -21.50
CA TRP A 264 7.63 -27.12 -22.34
C TRP A 264 8.98 -26.40 -22.46
N GLU A 265 9.98 -27.07 -23.07
CA GLU A 265 11.34 -26.54 -23.17
C GLU A 265 11.42 -25.15 -23.82
N ARG A 266 10.67 -24.93 -24.92
CA ARG A 266 10.77 -23.72 -25.75
C ARG A 266 9.59 -22.77 -25.62
N PHE A 267 8.49 -23.21 -25.01
CA PHE A 267 7.32 -22.38 -24.85
C PHE A 267 6.48 -22.80 -23.66
N SER A 268 5.60 -21.92 -23.21
CA SER A 268 4.53 -22.23 -22.28
C SER A 268 3.20 -21.69 -22.80
N ILE A 269 2.11 -22.33 -22.39
CA ILE A 269 0.75 -21.86 -22.62
C ILE A 269 0.13 -21.64 -21.26
N TYR A 270 -0.51 -20.50 -21.08
CA TYR A 270 -1.21 -20.19 -19.84
C TYR A 270 -2.62 -19.69 -20.08
N ILE A 271 -3.46 -19.92 -19.08
CA ILE A 271 -4.78 -19.32 -18.94
C ILE A 271 -4.91 -18.80 -17.50
N ASN A 272 -5.46 -17.60 -17.37
CA ASN A 272 -5.66 -16.91 -16.11
C ASN A 272 -7.12 -16.47 -16.00
N PHE A 273 -7.69 -16.68 -14.82
CA PHE A 273 -9.04 -16.34 -14.46
C PHE A 273 -8.97 -15.41 -13.25
N GLU A 274 -9.23 -14.13 -13.47
CA GLU A 274 -9.26 -13.11 -12.43
C GLU A 274 -10.70 -12.87 -12.00
N ASN A 275 -10.94 -12.83 -10.69
CA ASN A 275 -12.26 -12.64 -10.12
C ASN A 275 -13.30 -13.63 -10.68
N PHE A 276 -12.98 -14.93 -10.75
CA PHE A 276 -13.83 -15.92 -11.45
C PHE A 276 -15.19 -16.18 -10.78
N THR A 277 -15.37 -15.72 -9.54
CA THR A 277 -16.67 -15.66 -8.86
C THR A 277 -17.49 -14.40 -9.19
N ASP A 278 -16.98 -13.53 -10.07
CA ASP A 278 -17.60 -12.28 -10.52
C ASP A 278 -18.02 -11.34 -9.37
N THR A 279 -17.15 -11.21 -8.36
CA THR A 279 -17.36 -10.31 -7.23
C THR A 279 -17.16 -8.85 -7.66
N ARG A 280 -18.23 -8.07 -7.70
CA ARG A 280 -18.17 -6.64 -8.03
C ARG A 280 -19.18 -5.83 -7.25
N GLN A 281 -18.86 -4.57 -6.95
CA GLN A 281 -19.71 -3.69 -6.13
C GLN A 281 -21.14 -3.58 -6.68
N THR A 282 -21.28 -3.53 -8.01
CA THR A 282 -22.57 -3.43 -8.72
C THR A 282 -23.49 -4.63 -8.53
N ARG A 283 -23.02 -5.77 -8.01
CA ARG A 283 -23.89 -6.91 -7.69
C ARG A 283 -24.66 -6.73 -6.38
N PHE A 284 -24.25 -5.79 -5.53
CA PHE A 284 -24.82 -5.67 -4.19
C PHE A 284 -24.99 -4.22 -3.69
N ASP A 285 -24.59 -3.23 -4.48
CA ASP A 285 -24.79 -1.80 -4.22
C ASP A 285 -24.78 -0.99 -5.54
N SER A 286 -25.26 0.25 -5.51
CA SER A 286 -25.10 1.20 -6.63
C SER A 286 -23.72 1.88 -6.57
N ILE A 287 -23.21 2.29 -7.73
CA ILE A 287 -21.93 3.02 -7.83
C ILE A 287 -22.11 4.54 -7.98
N TYR A 288 -23.36 4.99 -8.14
CA TYR A 288 -23.73 6.40 -8.13
C TYR A 288 -25.14 6.57 -7.57
N THR A 289 -25.46 7.81 -7.21
CA THR A 289 -26.83 8.30 -6.95
C THR A 289 -27.16 9.44 -7.92
N GLY A 290 -28.42 9.87 -7.99
CA GLY A 290 -28.86 10.88 -8.96
C GLY A 290 -29.15 10.29 -10.35
N SER A 291 -29.18 11.15 -11.38
CA SER A 291 -29.48 10.77 -12.76
C SER A 291 -28.21 10.44 -13.56
N GLN A 292 -28.35 9.77 -14.69
CA GLN A 292 -27.22 9.54 -15.61
C GLN A 292 -26.63 10.85 -16.16
N SER A 293 -27.43 11.91 -16.24
CA SER A 293 -26.99 13.25 -16.67
C SER A 293 -26.27 14.04 -15.57
N ASN A 294 -26.42 13.66 -14.30
CA ASN A 294 -25.75 14.29 -13.16
C ASN A 294 -25.51 13.25 -12.04
N PRO A 295 -24.62 12.26 -12.28
CA PRO A 295 -24.36 11.22 -11.30
C PRO A 295 -23.52 11.78 -10.15
N GLN A 296 -23.87 11.40 -8.93
CA GLN A 296 -23.04 11.59 -7.74
C GLN A 296 -22.42 10.24 -7.40
N PHE A 297 -21.14 10.06 -7.76
CA PHE A 297 -20.46 8.79 -7.58
C PHE A 297 -20.29 8.46 -6.09
N ARG A 298 -20.58 7.21 -5.75
CA ARG A 298 -20.32 6.65 -4.43
C ARG A 298 -18.86 6.21 -4.33
N ASP A 299 -18.41 6.00 -3.11
CA ASP A 299 -17.10 5.40 -2.89
C ASP A 299 -16.97 4.03 -3.57
N ILE A 300 -15.82 3.80 -4.17
CA ILE A 300 -15.45 2.52 -4.78
C ILE A 300 -14.61 1.78 -3.76
N TYR A 301 -15.14 0.67 -3.24
CA TYR A 301 -14.56 -0.05 -2.11
C TYR A 301 -14.41 -1.55 -2.38
N ALA A 302 -15.02 -2.04 -3.46
CA ALA A 302 -14.90 -3.37 -4.03
C ALA A 302 -14.69 -3.25 -5.56
N PRO A 303 -14.27 -4.32 -6.27
CA PRO A 303 -14.01 -4.25 -7.71
C PRO A 303 -15.21 -3.71 -8.51
N LEU A 304 -14.93 -2.93 -9.54
CA LEU A 304 -15.92 -2.55 -10.55
C LEU A 304 -15.98 -3.57 -11.67
N ASP A 305 -14.79 -4.04 -12.08
CA ASP A 305 -14.65 -5.09 -13.08
C ASP A 305 -15.07 -6.45 -12.52
N GLY A 306 -15.70 -7.23 -13.39
CA GLY A 306 -16.19 -8.57 -13.09
C GLY A 306 -15.14 -9.64 -13.30
N PHE A 307 -15.62 -10.83 -13.68
CA PHE A 307 -14.77 -11.92 -14.14
C PHE A 307 -14.00 -11.55 -15.42
N VAL A 308 -12.68 -11.69 -15.38
CA VAL A 308 -11.78 -11.50 -16.53
C VAL A 308 -11.02 -12.79 -16.81
N MET A 309 -11.02 -13.21 -18.06
CA MET A 309 -10.23 -14.34 -18.55
C MET A 309 -9.19 -13.85 -19.54
N ASN A 310 -7.93 -14.23 -19.32
CA ASN A 310 -6.86 -13.97 -20.28
C ASN A 310 -5.99 -15.22 -20.46
N GLY A 311 -5.25 -15.28 -21.56
CA GLY A 311 -4.38 -16.39 -21.87
C GLY A 311 -3.38 -16.01 -22.94
N GLY A 312 -2.33 -16.82 -23.06
CA GLY A 312 -1.26 -16.52 -24.00
C GLY A 312 -0.24 -17.63 -24.13
N ILE A 313 0.66 -17.43 -25.09
CA ILE A 313 1.80 -18.32 -25.36
C ILE A 313 3.07 -17.51 -25.07
N LYS A 314 3.97 -18.06 -24.27
CA LYS A 314 5.29 -17.46 -24.01
C LYS A 314 6.34 -18.29 -24.73
N PHE A 315 7.21 -17.66 -25.50
CA PHE A 315 8.36 -18.33 -26.12
C PHE A 315 9.61 -18.05 -25.28
N ARG A 316 10.37 -19.10 -24.95
CA ARG A 316 11.72 -18.99 -24.39
C ARG A 316 12.68 -19.08 -25.58
N LEU A 317 13.36 -17.97 -25.87
CA LEU A 317 14.37 -17.87 -26.92
C LEU A 317 15.72 -18.35 -26.44
#